data_AF-A0A9E2UD04-F1
#
_entry.id   AF-A0A9E2UD04-F1
#
_cell.length_a   1.000
_cell.length_b   1.000
_cell.length_c   1.000
_cell.angle_alpha   90.00
_cell.angle_beta   90.00
_cell.angle_gamma   90.00
#
_symmetry.space_group_name_H-M   'P 1'
#
loop_
_entity.id
_entity.type
_entity.pdbx_description
1 polymer ?
#
loop_
_entity_poly.entity_id
_entity_poly.type
_entity_poly.pdbx_seq_one_letter_code
_entity_poly.pdbx_strand_id
1 'polypeptide(L)'
;EPAAVANPQQLGFAVRTAEGRNPFPGSVGNFYWTGAWGTTFWVDPAEKLIAIQMIQVPLAEGGRYRRAFRNLVYQAMVSPE
;
A
#
# COMPACT_ATOMS: atom_id res chain seq x y z
N GLU A 1 -8.07 -26.21 15.93
CA GLU A 1 -6.76 -25.61 16.22
C GLU A 1 -6.80 -24.18 15.71
N PRO A 2 -6.59 -23.13 16.53
CA PRO A 2 -6.62 -21.79 16.00
C PRO A 2 -5.34 -21.66 15.16
N ALA A 3 -5.54 -21.67 13.83
CA ALA A 3 -4.48 -21.56 12.84
C ALA A 3 -3.53 -20.44 13.28
N ALA A 4 -2.25 -20.79 13.38
CA ALA A 4 -1.18 -19.84 13.59
C ALA A 4 -1.45 -18.62 12.71
N VAL A 5 -1.67 -17.47 13.34
CA VAL A 5 -1.75 -16.19 12.63
C VAL A 5 -0.38 -16.01 12.03
N ALA A 6 -0.22 -16.45 10.78
CA ALA A 6 1.00 -16.33 10.02
C ALA A 6 1.42 -14.87 10.09
N ASN A 7 2.60 -14.60 10.64
CA ASN A 7 3.06 -13.25 10.86
C ASN A 7 3.11 -12.60 9.47
N PRO A 8 2.25 -11.61 9.15
CA PRO A 8 1.95 -11.23 7.77
C PRO A 8 3.16 -10.71 6.98
N GLN A 9 4.29 -10.48 7.66
CA GLN A 9 5.58 -10.04 7.12
C GLN A 9 6.53 -11.17 6.67
N GLN A 10 6.21 -12.45 6.87
CA GLN A 10 7.14 -13.57 6.66
C GLN A 10 7.62 -13.79 5.20
N LEU A 11 7.05 -13.08 4.22
CA LEU A 11 7.45 -13.15 2.80
C LEU A 11 7.96 -11.80 2.24
N GLY A 12 8.40 -10.89 3.11
CA GLY A 12 9.04 -9.62 2.69
C GLY A 12 8.08 -8.47 2.38
N PHE A 13 6.79 -8.62 2.68
CA PHE A 13 5.76 -7.60 2.43
C PHE A 13 4.87 -7.41 3.65
N ALA A 14 4.42 -6.19 3.89
CA ALA A 14 3.37 -5.95 4.87
C ALA A 14 2.01 -6.27 4.22
N VAL A 15 1.17 -7.06 4.89
CA VAL A 15 -0.19 -7.39 4.45
C VAL A 15 -1.21 -6.70 5.34
N ARG A 16 -2.23 -6.08 4.75
CA ARG A 16 -3.37 -5.50 5.49
C ARG A 16 -4.29 -6.61 5.97
N THR A 17 -4.45 -6.74 7.28
CA THR A 17 -5.26 -7.81 7.90
C THR A 17 -6.63 -7.35 8.42
N ALA A 18 -6.89 -6.05 8.49
CA ALA A 18 -8.14 -5.50 9.00
C ALA A 18 -8.51 -4.17 8.33
N GLU A 19 -9.81 -3.88 8.28
CA GLU A 19 -10.35 -2.60 7.82
C GLU A 19 -10.14 -1.48 8.86
N GLY A 20 -10.16 -0.21 8.41
CA GLY A 20 -10.18 0.99 9.27
C GLY A 20 -8.92 1.31 10.09
N ARG A 21 -7.98 0.37 10.29
CA ARG A 21 -6.76 0.61 11.07
C ARG A 21 -5.64 1.33 10.31
N ASN A 22 -5.61 1.18 8.99
CA ASN A 22 -4.57 1.77 8.15
C ASN A 22 -5.06 3.11 7.60
N PRO A 23 -4.31 4.22 7.77
CA PRO A 23 -4.73 5.55 7.30
C PRO A 23 -4.75 5.69 5.77
N PHE A 24 -4.28 4.68 5.03
CA PHE A 24 -4.27 4.68 3.57
C PHE A 24 -5.47 3.92 2.98
N PRO A 25 -5.99 4.35 1.83
CA PRO A 25 -7.01 3.60 1.11
C PRO A 25 -6.46 2.23 0.65
N GLY A 26 -7.37 1.25 0.59
CA GLY A 26 -7.12 -0.09 0.06
C GLY A 26 -7.81 -1.20 0.84
N SER A 27 -7.77 -2.39 0.26
CA SER A 27 -8.58 -3.53 0.73
C SER A 27 -7.80 -4.45 1.66
N VAL A 28 -8.52 -5.19 2.52
CA VAL A 28 -7.95 -6.30 3.29
C VAL A 28 -7.32 -7.30 2.32
N GLY A 29 -6.14 -7.82 2.67
CA GLY A 29 -5.35 -8.68 1.81
C GLY A 29 -4.42 -7.94 0.84
N ASN A 30 -4.50 -6.61 0.74
CA ASN A 30 -3.50 -5.87 -0.02
C ASN A 30 -2.12 -5.97 0.66
N PHE A 31 -1.08 -5.99 -0.15
CA PHE A 31 0.30 -6.12 0.33
C PHE A 31 1.20 -5.06 -0.30
N TYR A 32 2.17 -4.58 0.48
CA TYR A 32 3.00 -3.45 0.10
C TYR A 32 4.39 -3.47 0.74
N TRP A 33 5.29 -2.68 0.16
CA TRP A 33 6.58 -2.33 0.74
C TRP A 33 7.02 -0.94 0.29
N THR A 34 7.91 -0.32 1.06
CA THR A 34 8.46 1.01 0.77
C THR A 34 9.98 0.99 0.83
N GLY A 35 10.64 1.70 -0.09
CA GLY A 35 12.09 1.88 -0.10
C GLY A 35 12.48 3.25 0.43
N ALA A 36 13.73 3.44 0.85
CA ALA A 36 14.16 4.67 1.53
C ALA A 36 14.00 5.95 0.68
N TRP A 37 14.22 5.85 -0.64
CA TRP A 37 14.32 6.99 -1.57
C TRP A 37 12.98 7.47 -2.15
N GLY A 38 11.89 7.28 -1.42
CA GLY A 38 10.53 7.61 -1.87
C GLY A 38 9.85 6.54 -2.71
N THR A 39 10.54 5.44 -3.04
CA THR A 39 9.94 4.33 -3.77
C THR A 39 8.88 3.61 -2.93
N THR A 40 7.84 3.13 -3.59
CA THR A 40 6.79 2.31 -2.98
C THR A 40 6.08 1.50 -4.04
N PHE A 41 5.55 0.34 -3.65
CA PHE A 41 4.58 -0.37 -4.46
C PHE A 41 3.51 -1.02 -3.58
N TRP A 42 2.36 -1.33 -4.17
CA TRP A 42 1.38 -2.22 -3.56
C TRP A 42 0.60 -2.98 -4.63
N VAL A 43 0.02 -4.10 -4.19
CA VAL A 43 -0.92 -4.90 -4.97
C VAL A 43 -2.21 -5.00 -4.16
N ASP A 44 -3.32 -4.66 -4.80
CA ASP A 44 -4.66 -4.78 -4.24
C ASP A 44 -5.49 -5.72 -5.13
N PRO A 45 -5.55 -7.02 -4.78
CA PRO A 45 -6.25 -8.01 -5.60
C PRO A 45 -7.75 -7.74 -5.73
N ALA A 46 -8.38 -7.14 -4.71
CA ALA A 46 -9.81 -6.83 -4.73
C ALA A 46 -10.13 -5.77 -5.80
N GLU A 47 -9.24 -4.78 -5.96
CA GLU A 47 -9.35 -3.72 -6.96
C GLU A 47 -8.68 -4.06 -8.30
N LYS A 48 -8.10 -5.27 -8.44
CA LYS A 48 -7.28 -5.68 -9.59
C LYS A 48 -6.18 -4.66 -9.92
N LEU A 49 -5.58 -4.08 -8.88
CA LEU A 49 -4.65 -2.96 -8.97
C LEU A 49 -3.23 -3.38 -8.60
N ILE A 50 -2.27 -2.97 -9.44
CA ILE A 50 -0.85 -2.92 -9.10
C ILE A 50 -0.39 -1.49 -9.32
N ALA A 51 0.21 -0.88 -8.30
CA ALA A 51 0.73 0.48 -8.40
C ALA A 51 2.18 0.53 -7.92
N ILE A 52 3.01 1.23 -8.68
CA ILE A 52 4.45 1.35 -8.47
C ILE A 52 4.84 2.82 -8.61
N GLN A 53 5.50 3.37 -7.60
CA GLN A 53 6.13 4.68 -7.65
C GLN A 53 7.64 4.52 -7.56
N MET A 54 8.33 5.01 -8.59
CA MET A 54 9.79 5.08 -8.66
C MET A 54 10.22 6.53 -8.73
N ILE A 55 10.66 7.06 -7.60
CA ILE A 55 11.22 8.42 -7.47
C ILE A 55 12.55 8.34 -6.72
N GLN A 56 13.30 9.44 -6.74
CA GLN A 56 14.59 9.57 -6.05
C GLN A 56 14.53 10.81 -5.16
N VAL A 57 13.95 10.67 -3.97
CA VAL A 57 13.82 11.77 -3.00
C VAL A 57 14.40 11.37 -1.65
N PRO A 58 14.97 12.32 -0.86
CA PRO A 58 15.45 12.03 0.47
C PRO A 58 14.38 11.39 1.37
N LEU A 59 14.80 10.53 2.29
CA LEU A 59 13.89 9.78 3.17
C LEU A 59 12.90 10.68 3.93
N ALA A 60 13.39 11.82 4.41
CA ALA A 60 12.60 12.81 5.15
C ALA A 60 11.41 13.36 4.34
N GLU A 61 11.53 13.38 3.02
CA GLU A 61 10.50 13.90 2.11
C GLU A 61 9.63 12.81 1.51
N GLY A 62 10.14 11.58 1.36
CA GLY A 62 9.44 10.50 0.68
C GLY A 62 8.04 10.22 1.24
N GLY A 63 7.82 10.47 2.54
CA GLY A 63 6.52 10.28 3.19
C GLY A 63 5.37 11.01 2.47
N ARG A 64 5.54 12.29 2.11
CA ARG A 64 4.46 13.09 1.51
C ARG A 64 4.06 12.56 0.13
N TYR A 65 5.05 12.14 -0.67
CA TYR A 65 4.83 11.63 -2.01
C TYR A 65 4.11 10.29 -2.02
N ARG A 66 4.47 9.38 -1.09
CA ARG A 66 3.79 8.09 -0.95
C ARG A 66 2.32 8.26 -0.60
N ARG A 67 2.00 9.18 0.34
CA ARG A 67 0.61 9.47 0.73
C ARG A 67 -0.20 10.06 -0.41
N ALA A 68 0.33 11.10 -1.06
CA ALA A 68 -0.33 11.76 -2.18
C ALA A 68 -0.59 10.77 -3.33
N PHE A 69 0.44 10.00 -3.72
CA PHE A 69 0.33 9.02 -4.79
C PHE A 69 -0.72 7.95 -4.49
N ARG A 70 -0.70 7.39 -3.27
CA ARG A 70 -1.70 6.40 -2.82
C ARG A 70 -3.12 6.96 -2.95
N ASN A 71 -3.38 8.15 -2.41
CA ASN A 71 -4.72 8.74 -2.44
C ASN A 71 -5.17 9.06 -3.87
N LEU A 72 -4.29 9.66 -4.67
CA LEU A 72 -4.62 10.03 -6.05
C LEU A 72 -4.90 8.81 -6.93
N VAL A 73 -4.17 7.71 -6.76
CA VAL A 73 -4.44 6.46 -7.50
C VAL A 73 -5.84 5.94 -7.18
N TYR A 74 -6.20 5.80 -5.89
CA TYR A 74 -7.55 5.32 -5.54
C TYR A 74 -8.65 6.31 -5.97
N GLN A 75 -8.41 7.63 -5.89
CA GLN A 75 -9.36 8.63 -6.37
C GLN A 75 -9.59 8.53 -7.89
N ALA A 76 -8.54 8.30 -8.67
CA ALA A 76 -8.64 8.16 -10.13
C ALA A 76 -9.37 6.89 -10.59
N MET A 77 -9.49 5.89 -9.70
CA MET A 77 -10.22 4.65 -9.97
C MET A 77 -11.73 4.83 -9.78
N VAL A 78 -12.17 5.84 -9.02
CA VAL A 78 -13.58 6.17 -8.84
C VAL A 78 -14.02 7.00 -10.05
N SER A 79 -14.99 6.51 -10.81
CA SER A 79 -15.54 7.24 -11.95
C SER A 79 -16.11 8.59 -11.50
N PRO A 80 -15.82 9.70 -12.21
CA PRO A 80 -16.62 10.91 -12.06
C PRO A 80 -18.02 10.60 -12.60
N GLU A 81 -19.04 10.72 -11.77
CA GLU A 81 -20.43 10.87 -12.25
C GLU A 81 -20.58 12.20 -13.01
#